data_AF-A0A5A7YJN6-F1
#
_entry.id   AF-A0A5A7YJN6-F1
#
_cell.length_a   1.000
_cell.length_b   1.000
_cell.length_c   1.000
_cell.angle_alpha   90.00
_cell.angle_beta   90.00
_cell.angle_gamma   90.00
#
_symmetry.space_group_name_H-M   'P 1'
#
loop_
_entity.id
_entity.type
_entity.pdbx_description
1 polymer ?
#
loop_
_entity_poly.entity_id
_entity_poly.type
_entity_poly.pdbx_seq_one_letter_code
_entity_poly.pdbx_strand_id
1 'polypeptide(L)'
;MHHAPSSLRLLIAESEPPEARERRRESVGRSSGETYIDTLLELAPGAQCDRVMPADAGAGLPAGTSLAAYDGVFLTGSPLHLYKETPETRRAVEFMRAVFASGTPSFGSCAGLQVATVAAGGTVRPNLRGYEAAFARRITATERGRSHPLLAGRP
;
A
#
# COMPACT_ATOMS: atom_id res chain seq x y z
N MET A 1 -10.90 -1.49 -34.56
CA MET A 1 -9.49 -1.37 -34.14
C MET A 1 -9.44 -1.66 -32.65
N HIS A 2 -8.93 -2.83 -32.25
CA HIS A 2 -8.73 -3.14 -30.83
C HIS A 2 -7.54 -2.29 -30.36
N HIS A 3 -7.80 -1.26 -29.56
CA HIS A 3 -6.75 -0.63 -28.76
C HIS A 3 -6.25 -1.73 -27.83
N ALA A 4 -4.98 -2.14 -27.94
CA ALA A 4 -4.37 -2.91 -26.87
C ALA A 4 -4.54 -2.06 -25.60
N PRO A 5 -5.09 -2.58 -24.49
CA PRO A 5 -5.19 -1.80 -23.28
C PRO A 5 -3.78 -1.32 -22.94
N SER A 6 -3.61 -0.01 -22.77
CA SER A 6 -2.35 0.55 -22.30
C SER A 6 -1.97 -0.20 -21.02
N SER A 7 -0.78 -0.79 -21.01
CA SER A 7 -0.25 -1.49 -19.84
C SER A 7 -0.32 -0.57 -18.62
N LEU A 8 -1.04 -1.00 -17.58
CA LEU A 8 -1.14 -0.25 -16.33
C LEU A 8 0.25 -0.07 -15.74
N ARG A 9 0.59 1.15 -15.33
CA ARG A 9 1.83 1.44 -14.63
C ARG A 9 1.56 1.66 -13.15
N LEU A 10 2.01 0.72 -12.33
CA LEU A 10 1.70 0.65 -10.91
C LEU A 10 2.96 0.86 -10.07
N LEU A 11 2.86 1.66 -9.01
CA LEU A 11 3.93 1.84 -8.04
C LEU A 11 3.60 1.09 -6.75
N ILE A 12 4.50 0.23 -6.29
CA ILE A 12 4.38 -0.46 -5.02
C ILE A 12 5.26 0.23 -4.00
N ALA A 13 4.63 0.89 -3.03
CA ALA A 13 5.25 1.52 -1.88
C ALA A 13 5.40 0.49 -0.75
N GLU A 14 6.55 -0.17 -0.73
CA GLU A 14 6.89 -1.20 0.24
C GLU A 14 7.27 -0.57 1.57
N SER A 15 6.30 -0.56 2.49
CA SER A 15 6.34 0.24 3.71
C SER A 15 7.13 -0.42 4.85
N GLU A 16 7.71 -1.60 4.62
CA GLU A 16 8.54 -2.31 5.59
C GLU A 16 9.93 -1.69 5.68
N PRO A 17 10.47 -1.42 6.89
CA PRO A 17 11.89 -1.10 7.05
C PRO A 17 12.80 -2.25 6.57
N PRO A 18 14.08 -1.99 6.27
CA PRO A 18 14.97 -2.97 5.63
C PRO A 18 15.04 -4.30 6.38
N GLU A 19 15.29 -4.27 7.69
CA GLU A 19 15.38 -5.50 8.48
C GLU A 19 14.06 -6.29 8.53
N ALA A 20 12.92 -5.61 8.54
CA ALA A 20 11.62 -6.27 8.53
C ALA A 20 11.36 -6.96 7.20
N ARG A 21 11.77 -6.33 6.09
CA ARG A 21 11.68 -6.87 4.74
C ARG A 21 12.50 -8.14 4.60
N GLU A 22 13.74 -8.13 5.09
CA GLU A 22 14.61 -9.30 5.07
C GLU A 22 14.11 -10.43 5.97
N ARG A 23 13.69 -10.14 7.20
CA ARG A 23 13.06 -11.15 8.08
C ARG A 23 11.84 -11.81 7.43
N ARG A 24 11.04 -11.04 6.69
CA ARG A 24 9.90 -11.60 5.96
C ARG A 24 10.35 -12.48 4.80
N ARG A 25 11.36 -12.06 4.02
CA ARG A 25 11.95 -12.89 2.96
C ARG A 25 12.45 -14.23 3.51
N GLU A 26 13.18 -14.20 4.63
CA GLU A 26 13.67 -15.41 5.29
C GLU A 26 12.53 -16.31 5.77
N SER A 27 11.45 -15.73 6.30
CA SER A 27 10.34 -16.49 6.86
C SER A 27 9.40 -17.10 5.81
N VAL A 28 9.15 -16.43 4.68
CA VAL A 28 8.11 -16.84 3.72
C VAL A 28 8.53 -16.71 2.24
N GLY A 29 9.84 -16.55 1.99
CA GLY A 29 10.47 -16.57 0.66
C GLY A 29 10.41 -15.25 -0.12
N ARG A 30 9.71 -14.24 0.38
CA ARG A 30 9.49 -12.96 -0.31
C ARG A 30 9.19 -11.82 0.64
N SER A 31 9.41 -10.61 0.16
CA SER A 31 9.01 -9.36 0.80
C SER A 31 7.54 -9.02 0.53
N SER A 32 6.95 -8.04 1.23
CA SER A 32 5.56 -7.66 0.97
C SER A 32 5.41 -7.00 -0.39
N GLY A 33 6.40 -6.21 -0.84
CA GLY A 33 6.40 -5.59 -2.16
C GLY A 33 6.37 -6.61 -3.29
N GLU A 34 7.14 -7.69 -3.17
CA GLU A 34 7.12 -8.79 -4.15
C GLU A 34 5.79 -9.53 -4.18
N THR A 35 5.23 -9.83 -3.01
CA THR A 35 3.91 -10.46 -2.93
C THR A 35 2.85 -9.61 -3.64
N TYR A 36 2.93 -8.29 -3.50
CA TYR A 36 2.06 -7.35 -4.20
C TYR A 36 2.25 -7.40 -5.71
N ILE A 37 3.50 -7.37 -6.19
CA ILE A 37 3.81 -7.44 -7.63
C ILE A 37 3.26 -8.71 -8.24
N ASP A 38 3.55 -9.87 -7.63
CA ASP A 38 3.07 -11.17 -8.12
C ASP A 38 1.53 -11.16 -8.26
N THR A 39 0.85 -10.68 -7.22
CA THR A 39 -0.62 -10.59 -7.20
C THR A 39 -1.15 -9.62 -8.25
N LEU A 40 -0.52 -8.46 -8.43
CA LEU A 40 -0.95 -7.46 -9.41
C LEU A 40 -0.73 -7.94 -10.84
N LEU A 41 0.35 -8.66 -11.11
CA LEU A 41 0.61 -9.26 -12.43
C LEU A 41 -0.33 -10.41 -12.74
N GLU A 42 -0.80 -11.17 -11.73
CA GLU A 42 -1.86 -12.17 -11.91
C GLU A 42 -3.20 -11.50 -12.25
N LEU A 43 -3.55 -10.41 -11.58
CA LEU A 43 -4.81 -9.69 -11.78
C LEU A 43 -4.85 -8.83 -13.05
N ALA A 44 -3.71 -8.24 -13.42
CA ALA A 44 -3.55 -7.40 -14.60
C ALA A 44 -2.32 -7.86 -15.40
N PRO A 45 -2.44 -8.97 -16.15
CA PRO A 45 -1.36 -9.45 -17.00
C PRO A 45 -0.89 -8.36 -17.96
N GLY A 46 0.41 -8.06 -17.91
CA GLY A 46 1.04 -7.02 -18.70
C GLY A 46 1.17 -5.66 -18.02
N ALA A 47 0.73 -5.49 -16.76
CA ALA A 47 1.05 -4.30 -15.98
C ALA A 47 2.57 -4.14 -15.78
N GLN A 48 3.04 -2.91 -15.75
CA GLN A 48 4.40 -2.53 -15.35
C GLN A 48 4.39 -2.13 -13.89
N CYS A 49 5.22 -2.79 -13.09
CA CYS A 49 5.28 -2.57 -11.65
C CYS A 49 6.65 -2.04 -11.24
N ASP A 50 6.69 -0.82 -10.69
CA ASP A 50 7.86 -0.24 -10.05
C ASP A 50 7.75 -0.36 -8.52
N ARG A 51 8.88 -0.35 -7.79
CA ARG A 51 8.91 -0.38 -6.32
C ARG A 51 9.59 0.85 -5.76
N VAL A 52 9.12 1.30 -4.62
CA VAL A 52 9.79 2.29 -3.77
C VAL A 52 9.68 1.85 -2.31
N MET A 53 10.69 2.18 -1.51
CA MET A 53 10.80 1.79 -0.11
C MET A 53 10.74 3.03 0.78
N PRO A 54 9.57 3.67 0.96
CA PRO A 54 9.47 4.98 1.58
C PRO A 54 9.91 5.01 3.06
N ALA A 55 10.00 3.86 3.72
CA ALA A 55 10.56 3.77 5.06
C ALA A 55 12.09 3.90 5.09
N ASP A 56 12.78 3.68 3.97
CA ASP A 56 14.25 3.64 3.90
C ASP A 56 14.82 5.07 3.76
N ALA A 57 15.98 5.33 4.35
CA ALA A 57 16.64 6.62 4.22
C ALA A 57 17.15 6.82 2.78
N GLY A 58 16.84 7.99 2.18
CA GLY A 58 17.25 8.32 0.81
C GLY A 58 16.49 7.58 -0.28
N ALA A 59 15.41 6.86 0.05
CA ALA A 59 14.55 6.24 -0.95
C ALA A 59 13.91 7.31 -1.85
N GLY A 60 13.94 7.06 -3.15
CA GLY A 60 13.35 7.92 -4.17
C GLY A 60 12.58 7.09 -5.18
N LEU A 61 11.76 7.78 -5.97
CA LEU A 61 11.12 7.17 -7.13
C LEU A 61 12.17 6.74 -8.16
N PRO A 62 11.86 5.77 -9.05
CA PRO A 62 12.70 5.47 -10.20
C PRO A 62 13.05 6.75 -10.98
N ALA A 63 14.29 6.82 -11.48
CA ALA A 63 14.80 8.00 -12.17
C ALA A 63 13.89 8.41 -13.34
N GLY A 64 13.62 9.71 -13.46
CA GLY A 64 12.78 10.25 -14.53
C GLY A 64 11.28 9.98 -14.37
N THR A 65 10.83 9.49 -13.21
CA THR A 65 9.41 9.25 -12.93
C THR A 65 8.84 10.22 -11.90
N SER A 66 7.53 10.39 -11.90
CA SER A 66 6.77 11.15 -10.90
C SER A 66 5.58 10.32 -10.43
N LEU A 67 5.02 10.63 -9.27
CA LEU A 67 3.83 9.92 -8.75
C LEU A 67 2.63 10.02 -9.71
N ALA A 68 2.46 11.16 -10.37
CA ALA A 68 1.40 11.41 -11.34
C ALA A 68 1.55 10.61 -12.65
N ALA A 69 2.71 9.98 -12.88
CA ALA A 69 2.95 9.14 -14.05
C ALA A 69 2.50 7.68 -13.86
N TYR A 70 2.01 7.30 -12.67
CA TYR A 70 1.47 5.99 -12.38
C TYR A 70 -0.06 6.01 -12.41
N ASP A 71 -0.67 4.93 -12.85
CA ASP A 71 -2.12 4.73 -12.80
C ASP A 71 -2.62 4.41 -11.39
N GLY A 72 -1.72 3.95 -10.51
CA GLY A 72 -2.04 3.70 -9.11
C GLY A 72 -0.81 3.44 -8.23
N VAL A 73 -0.95 3.78 -6.94
CA VAL A 73 0.05 3.51 -5.90
C VAL A 73 -0.50 2.52 -4.88
N PHE A 74 0.22 1.44 -4.64
CA PHE A 74 -0.13 0.40 -3.67
C PHE A 74 0.79 0.45 -2.47
N LEU A 75 0.25 0.74 -1.29
CA LEU A 75 0.98 0.70 -0.03
C LEU A 75 0.82 -0.67 0.61
N THR A 76 1.93 -1.35 0.82
CA THR A 76 1.95 -2.66 1.48
C THR A 76 1.62 -2.53 2.97
N GLY A 77 1.28 -3.65 3.61
CA GLY A 77 1.39 -3.77 5.05
C GLY A 77 2.85 -3.66 5.51
N SER A 78 3.05 -3.38 6.80
CA SER A 78 4.36 -3.35 7.45
C SER A 78 4.22 -3.50 8.97
N PRO A 79 5.30 -3.79 9.70
CA PRO A 79 5.29 -3.78 11.16
C PRO A 79 5.40 -2.35 11.74
N LEU A 80 5.24 -1.29 10.93
CA LEU A 80 5.26 0.07 11.44
C LEU A 80 4.06 0.32 12.34
N HIS A 81 4.32 1.05 13.42
CA HIS A 81 3.30 1.50 14.35
C HIS A 81 3.13 3.00 14.24
N LEU A 82 2.09 3.46 13.56
CA LEU A 82 1.88 4.88 13.25
C LEU A 82 1.49 5.74 14.47
N TYR A 83 1.33 5.12 15.64
CA TYR A 83 1.22 5.81 16.92
C TYR A 83 2.58 6.09 17.59
N LYS A 84 3.69 5.61 17.00
CA LYS A 84 5.06 5.92 17.41
C LYS A 84 5.68 6.83 16.35
N GLU A 85 6.25 7.94 16.79
CA GLU A 85 6.95 8.84 15.88
C GLU A 85 8.42 8.41 15.72
N THR A 86 8.72 7.77 14.60
CA THR A 86 10.07 7.35 14.20
C THR A 86 10.44 7.93 12.84
N PRO A 87 11.73 8.01 12.48
CA PRO A 87 12.14 8.47 11.15
C PRO A 87 11.46 7.70 10.00
N GLU A 88 11.27 6.39 10.13
CA GLU A 88 10.60 5.52 9.14
C GLU A 88 9.13 5.92 8.98
N THR A 89 8.41 6.10 10.10
CA THR A 89 7.00 6.50 10.06
C THR A 89 6.81 7.89 9.48
N ARG A 90 7.71 8.84 9.77
CA ARG A 90 7.68 10.20 9.19
C ARG A 90 7.85 10.15 7.67
N ARG A 91 8.88 9.44 7.19
CA ARG A 91 9.13 9.30 5.74
C ARG A 91 7.96 8.63 5.01
N ALA A 92 7.40 7.57 5.60
CA ALA A 92 6.23 6.90 5.03
C ALA A 92 5.00 7.83 4.95
N VAL A 93 4.75 8.63 6.00
CA VAL A 93 3.65 9.62 6.02
C VAL A 93 3.90 10.76 5.02
N GLU A 94 5.13 11.27 4.92
CA GLU A 94 5.51 12.29 3.93
C GLU A 94 5.34 11.79 2.50
N PHE A 95 5.78 10.56 2.22
CA PHE A 95 5.54 9.92 0.93
C PHE A 95 4.04 9.85 0.61
N MET A 96 3.21 9.42 1.56
CA MET A 96 1.78 9.31 1.34
C MET A 96 1.10 10.68 1.14
N ARG A 97 1.58 11.73 1.81
CA ARG A 97 1.15 13.11 1.53
C ARG A 97 1.49 13.52 0.10
N ALA A 98 2.67 13.15 -0.40
CA ALA A 98 3.04 13.38 -1.79
C ALA A 98 2.15 12.60 -2.77
N VAL A 99 1.77 11.36 -2.44
CA VAL A 99 0.80 10.57 -3.21
C VAL A 99 -0.55 11.29 -3.29
N PHE A 100 -1.09 11.75 -2.16
CA PHE A 100 -2.33 12.53 -2.17
C PHE A 100 -2.21 13.82 -2.98
N ALA A 101 -1.12 14.56 -2.83
CA ALA A 101 -0.88 15.80 -3.57
C ALA A 101 -0.77 15.58 -5.09
N SER A 102 -0.30 14.39 -5.53
CA SER A 102 -0.19 14.05 -6.94
C SER A 102 -1.54 13.75 -7.62
N GLY A 103 -2.59 13.47 -6.84
CA GLY A 103 -3.89 13.04 -7.37
C GLY A 103 -3.94 11.59 -7.85
N THR A 104 -2.81 10.86 -7.80
CA THR A 104 -2.77 9.45 -8.21
C THR A 104 -3.62 8.57 -7.29
N PRO A 105 -4.49 7.72 -7.84
CA PRO A 105 -5.26 6.75 -7.05
C PRO A 105 -4.34 5.89 -6.19
N SER A 106 -4.75 5.62 -4.95
CA SER A 106 -3.96 4.81 -4.03
C SER A 106 -4.78 3.80 -3.26
N PHE A 107 -4.15 2.67 -2.96
CA PHE A 107 -4.71 1.57 -2.17
C PHE A 107 -3.71 1.17 -1.10
N GLY A 108 -4.16 0.99 0.15
CA GLY A 108 -3.31 0.57 1.26
C GLY A 108 -3.92 -0.62 2.01
N SER A 109 -3.09 -1.59 2.38
CA SER A 109 -3.48 -2.67 3.30
C SER A 109 -2.82 -2.51 4.67
N CYS A 110 -3.53 -2.90 5.74
CA CYS A 110 -3.02 -2.89 7.11
C CYS A 110 -2.31 -1.57 7.49
N ALA A 111 -1.00 -1.58 7.74
CA ALA A 111 -0.23 -0.37 8.03
C ALA A 111 -0.28 0.67 6.90
N GLY A 112 -0.40 0.28 5.63
CA GLY A 112 -0.60 1.21 4.52
C GLY A 112 -1.87 2.07 4.68
N LEU A 113 -2.96 1.50 5.22
CA LEU A 113 -4.16 2.26 5.57
C LEU A 113 -3.91 3.20 6.78
N GLN A 114 -3.10 2.76 7.75
CA GLN A 114 -2.72 3.59 8.89
C GLN A 114 -1.87 4.80 8.46
N VAL A 115 -0.90 4.59 7.54
CA VAL A 115 -0.10 5.67 6.94
C VAL A 115 -1.02 6.68 6.24
N ALA A 116 -1.93 6.20 5.40
CA ALA A 116 -2.93 7.04 4.72
C ALA A 116 -3.80 7.84 5.71
N THR A 117 -4.22 7.21 6.81
CA THR A 117 -5.01 7.86 7.87
C THR A 117 -4.24 9.03 8.49
N VAL A 118 -2.99 8.82 8.89
CA VAL A 118 -2.15 9.87 9.49
C VAL A 118 -1.80 10.96 8.48
N ALA A 119 -1.50 10.58 7.24
CA ALA A 119 -1.23 11.53 6.15
C ALA A 119 -2.41 12.46 5.87
N ALA A 120 -3.65 11.96 6.00
CA ALA A 120 -4.89 12.72 5.88
C ALA A 120 -5.26 13.55 7.14
N GLY A 121 -4.40 13.59 8.16
CA GLY A 121 -4.64 14.33 9.41
C GLY A 121 -5.42 13.56 10.48
N GLY A 122 -5.67 12.26 10.26
CA GLY A 122 -6.25 11.37 11.25
C GLY A 122 -5.24 10.88 12.29
N THR A 123 -5.70 10.02 13.20
CA THR A 123 -4.87 9.43 14.26
C THR A 123 -4.97 7.90 14.27
N VAL A 124 -3.91 7.26 14.73
CA VAL A 124 -3.82 5.81 14.93
C VAL A 124 -3.44 5.58 16.39
N ARG A 125 -4.00 4.54 17.01
CA ARG A 125 -3.75 4.21 18.42
C ARG A 125 -3.43 2.71 18.58
N PRO A 126 -2.69 2.32 19.63
CA PRO A 126 -2.47 0.91 19.93
C PRO A 126 -3.80 0.20 20.23
N ASN A 127 -3.88 -1.07 19.83
CA ASN A 127 -4.97 -1.93 20.30
C ASN A 127 -4.67 -2.34 21.75
N LEU A 128 -5.49 -1.84 22.69
CA LEU A 128 -5.34 -2.15 24.12
C LEU A 128 -5.62 -3.62 24.44
N ARG A 129 -6.25 -4.36 23.52
CA ARG A 129 -6.53 -5.80 23.65
C ARG A 129 -5.44 -6.69 23.03
N GLY A 130 -4.38 -6.10 22.51
CA GLY A 130 -3.27 -6.83 21.89
C GLY A 130 -3.50 -7.16 20.42
N TYR A 131 -2.77 -8.17 19.93
CA TYR A 131 -2.82 -8.59 18.52
C TYR A 131 -4.13 -9.32 18.21
N GLU A 132 -4.70 -9.01 17.04
CA GLU A 132 -5.84 -9.73 16.49
C GLU A 132 -5.39 -10.55 15.28
N ALA A 133 -5.46 -11.86 15.40
CA ALA A 133 -5.19 -12.81 14.32
C ALA A 133 -6.33 -13.84 14.27
N ALA A 134 -7.32 -13.59 13.40
CA ALA A 134 -8.52 -14.42 13.30
C ALA A 134 -9.18 -14.27 11.92
N PHE A 135 -10.05 -15.22 11.59
CA PHE A 135 -10.94 -15.10 10.45
C PHE A 135 -12.20 -14.31 10.84
N ALA A 136 -12.35 -13.11 10.27
CA ALA A 136 -13.59 -12.37 10.35
C ALA A 136 -14.65 -13.06 9.48
N ARG A 137 -15.84 -13.28 10.05
CA ARG A 137 -17.01 -13.86 9.36
C ARG A 137 -18.16 -12.87 9.39
N ARG A 138 -19.09 -12.97 8.44
CA ARG A 138 -20.28 -12.12 8.34
C ARG A 138 -19.94 -10.62 8.18
N ILE A 139 -18.89 -10.32 7.42
CA ILE A 139 -18.62 -8.94 6.99
C ILE A 139 -19.74 -8.55 6.04
N THR A 140 -20.42 -7.44 6.33
CA THR A 140 -21.49 -6.92 5.47
C THR A 140 -21.20 -5.47 5.11
N ALA A 141 -21.59 -5.08 3.89
CA ALA A 141 -21.49 -3.69 3.47
C ALA A 141 -22.41 -2.80 4.34
N THR A 142 -21.87 -1.69 4.82
CA THR A 142 -22.70 -0.61 5.37
C THR A 142 -23.65 -0.08 4.31
N GLU A 143 -24.71 0.63 4.70
CA GLU A 143 -25.68 1.20 3.76
C GLU A 143 -25.00 2.02 2.64
N ARG A 144 -24.07 2.92 3.01
CA ARG A 144 -23.27 3.70 2.05
C ARG A 144 -22.30 2.85 1.23
N GLY A 145 -21.78 1.76 1.81
CA GLY A 145 -20.85 0.86 1.13
C GLY A 145 -21.52 0.06 0.01
N ARG A 146 -22.82 -0.22 0.08
CA ARG A 146 -23.54 -1.04 -0.90
C ARG A 146 -23.48 -0.50 -2.33
N SER A 147 -23.36 0.81 -2.51
CA SER A 147 -23.21 1.44 -3.81
C SER A 147 -21.75 1.70 -4.22
N HIS A 148 -20.77 1.29 -3.41
CA HIS A 148 -19.37 1.60 -3.65
C HIS A 148 -18.77 0.66 -4.72
N PRO A 149 -18.12 1.18 -5.78
CA PRO A 149 -17.58 0.35 -6.87
C PRO A 149 -16.61 -0.76 -6.42
N LEU A 150 -15.77 -0.51 -5.42
CA LEU A 150 -14.86 -1.55 -4.86
C LEU A 150 -15.57 -2.76 -4.24
N LEU A 151 -16.85 -2.64 -3.90
CA LEU A 151 -17.67 -3.73 -3.36
C LEU A 151 -18.58 -4.36 -4.42
N ALA A 152 -18.60 -3.84 -5.64
CA ALA A 152 -19.40 -4.39 -6.72
C ALA A 152 -18.98 -5.84 -7.03
N GLY A 153 -19.96 -6.75 -7.12
CA GLY A 153 -19.73 -8.15 -7.42
C GLY A 153 -19.07 -8.98 -6.29
N ARG A 154 -18.82 -8.39 -5.11
CA ARG A 154 -18.40 -9.17 -3.93
C ARG A 154 -19.63 -9.88 -3.32
N PRO A 155 -19.47 -11.14 -2.88
CA PRO A 155 -20.55 -11.92 -2.28
C PRO A 155 -21.04 -11.35 -0.93
#